data_AF-A0A133VQ00-F1
#
_entry.id   AF-A0A133VQ00-F1
#
_cell.length_a   1.000
_cell.length_b   1.000
_cell.length_c   1.000
_cell.angle_alpha   90.00
_cell.angle_beta   90.00
_cell.angle_gamma   90.00
#
_symmetry.space_group_name_H-M   'P 1'
#
loop_
_entity.id
_entity.type
_entity.pdbx_description
1 polymer ?
#
loop_
_entity_poly.entity_id
_entity_poly.type
_entity_poly.pdbx_seq_one_letter_code
_entity_poly.pdbx_strand_id
1 'polypeptide(L)'
;MNTLKPTFKATYTCSNLNNLAKAVEIILENESGAQVWNQVKELDPIIEPLESAEVEYEDEPLSPGFSYTWKVRFKNEAGWGPWARSHFKIGEHLSINANAKDIKIDAGTILEL
;
A
#
# COMPACT_ATOMS: atom_id res chain seq x y z
N MET A 1 -10.36 10.21 -9.47
CA MET A 1 -9.74 10.59 -8.18
C MET A 1 -8.65 9.57 -7.92
N ASN A 2 -7.38 9.99 -7.92
CA ASN A 2 -6.24 9.10 -7.79
C ASN A 2 -6.09 8.74 -6.30
N THR A 3 -6.66 7.61 -5.88
CA THR A 3 -6.52 7.12 -4.51
C THR A 3 -5.09 6.58 -4.32
N LEU A 4 -4.23 7.34 -3.62
CA LEU A 4 -2.86 6.95 -3.26
C LEU A 4 -2.80 6.34 -1.86
N LYS A 5 -3.71 5.40 -1.59
CA LYS A 5 -3.77 4.63 -0.35
C LYS A 5 -3.42 3.18 -0.67
N PRO A 6 -2.18 2.74 -0.41
CA PRO A 6 -1.78 1.37 -0.71
C PRO A 6 -2.46 0.38 0.24
N THR A 7 -2.54 -0.86 -0.20
CA THR A 7 -2.89 -1.99 0.67
C THR A 7 -1.67 -2.88 0.82
N PHE A 8 -1.28 -3.17 2.06
CA PHE A 8 -0.14 -4.01 2.37
C PHE A 8 -0.58 -5.45 2.59
N LYS A 9 0.05 -6.39 1.88
CA LYS A 9 -0.17 -7.83 2.05
C LYS A 9 1.15 -8.47 2.47
N ALA A 10 1.11 -9.30 3.51
CA ALA A 10 2.29 -10.01 4.00
C ALA A 10 1.94 -11.46 4.34
N THR A 11 2.87 -12.38 4.08
CA THR A 11 2.69 -13.81 4.37
C THR A 11 3.39 -14.19 5.68
N TYR A 12 2.69 -14.91 6.55
CA TYR A 12 3.26 -15.48 7.77
C TYR A 12 3.71 -16.92 7.53
N THR A 13 4.95 -17.24 7.93
CA THR A 13 5.48 -18.60 7.90
C THR A 13 6.09 -18.95 9.25
N CYS A 14 5.76 -20.12 9.78
CA CYS A 14 6.35 -20.66 11.00
C CYS A 14 6.55 -22.16 10.86
N SER A 15 7.72 -22.66 11.27
CA SER A 15 8.00 -24.11 11.24
C SER A 15 7.08 -24.90 12.17
N ASN A 16 6.59 -24.27 13.25
CA ASN A 16 5.56 -24.86 14.10
C ASN A 16 4.18 -24.41 13.62
N LEU A 17 3.50 -25.27 12.87
CA LEU A 17 2.19 -25.00 12.28
C LEU A 17 1.08 -24.73 13.31
N ASN A 18 1.28 -25.11 14.57
CA ASN A 18 0.34 -24.79 15.65
C ASN A 18 0.53 -23.38 16.22
N ASN A 19 1.62 -22.69 15.84
CA ASN A 19 1.91 -21.35 16.31
C ASN A 19 1.44 -20.32 15.27
N LEU A 20 0.12 -20.13 15.23
CA LEU A 20 -0.55 -19.22 14.30
C LEU A 20 -0.24 -17.77 14.63
N ALA A 21 -0.26 -16.91 13.61
CA ALA A 21 -0.16 -15.48 13.80
C ALA A 21 -1.40 -14.96 14.55
N LYS A 22 -1.16 -14.14 15.57
CA LYS A 22 -2.16 -13.45 16.38
C LYS A 22 -2.28 -11.97 16.06
N ALA A 23 -1.21 -11.37 15.56
CA ALA A 23 -1.20 -9.98 15.16
C ALA A 23 -0.20 -9.74 14.04
N VAL A 24 -0.42 -8.69 13.27
CA VAL A 24 0.56 -8.11 12.34
C VAL A 24 0.77 -6.65 12.72
N GLU A 25 2.01 -6.20 12.66
CA GLU A 25 2.37 -4.78 12.77
C GLU A 25 2.99 -4.33 11.47
N ILE A 26 2.54 -3.19 10.96
CA ILE A 26 3.09 -2.54 9.77
C ILE A 26 3.52 -1.13 10.13
N ILE A 27 4.75 -0.79 9.76
CA ILE A 27 5.31 0.55 9.86
C ILE A 27 5.61 1.05 8.45
N LEU A 28 5.29 2.31 8.18
CA LEU A 28 5.72 3.03 6.99
C LEU A 28 6.71 4.11 7.38
N GLU A 29 7.84 4.14 6.67
CA GLU A 29 8.89 5.14 6.79
C GLU A 29 9.01 5.90 5.46
N ASN A 30 9.24 7.21 5.53
CA ASN A 30 9.55 8.03 4.36
C ASN A 30 11.02 7.85 3.92
N GLU A 31 11.44 8.59 2.88
CA GLU A 31 12.81 8.54 2.35
C GLU A 31 13.90 8.93 3.35
N SER A 32 13.58 9.73 4.37
CA SER A 32 14.51 10.07 5.45
C SER A 32 14.58 9.01 6.54
N GLY A 33 13.83 7.91 6.42
CA GLY A 33 13.69 6.88 7.46
C GLY A 33 12.81 7.30 8.63
N ALA A 34 12.09 8.43 8.53
CA ALA A 34 11.16 8.84 9.57
C ALA A 34 9.88 8.02 9.45
N GLN A 35 9.44 7.43 10.56
CA GLN A 35 8.15 6.74 10.63
C GLN A 35 7.03 7.76 10.39
N VAL A 36 6.21 7.50 9.38
CA VAL A 36 5.03 8.31 9.02
C VAL A 36 3.73 7.61 9.36
N TRP A 37 3.74 6.29 9.52
CA TRP A 37 2.55 5.52 9.89
C TRP A 37 2.94 4.24 10.62
N ASN A 38 2.10 3.80 11.56
CA ASN A 38 2.21 2.51 12.24
C ASN A 38 0.81 1.96 12.53
N GLN A 39 0.58 0.69 12.23
CA GLN A 39 -0.66 0.00 12.52
C GLN A 39 -0.39 -1.40 13.06
N VAL A 40 -1.07 -1.74 14.15
CA VAL A 40 -1.16 -3.10 14.68
C VAL A 40 -2.56 -3.62 14.43
N LYS A 41 -2.67 -4.75 13.74
CA LYS A 41 -3.93 -5.45 13.49
C LYS A 41 -3.89 -6.80 14.18
N GLU A 42 -4.79 -6.99 15.14
CA GLU A 42 -5.05 -8.30 15.74
C GLU A 42 -5.74 -9.20 14.70
N LEU A 43 -5.36 -10.46 14.68
CA LEU A 43 -5.80 -11.49 13.74
C LEU A 43 -6.59 -12.52 14.53
N ASP A 44 -7.73 -12.96 14.00
CA ASP A 44 -8.49 -14.05 14.60
C ASP A 44 -7.81 -15.38 14.27
N PRO A 45 -7.28 -16.11 15.27
CA PRO A 45 -6.54 -17.34 15.05
C PRO A 45 -7.44 -18.56 14.73
N ILE A 46 -8.77 -18.42 14.81
CA ILE A 46 -9.70 -19.56 14.74
C ILE A 46 -10.18 -19.85 13.30
N ILE A 47 -10.10 -18.88 12.38
CA ILE A 47 -10.87 -18.95 11.13
C ILE A 47 -10.09 -19.53 9.93
N GLU A 48 -8.77 -19.50 9.90
CA GLU A 48 -7.92 -20.24 8.94
C GLU A 48 -6.46 -20.06 9.38
N PRO A 49 -5.51 -20.97 9.09
CA PRO A 49 -4.11 -20.66 9.30
C PRO A 49 -3.82 -19.40 8.49
N LEU A 50 -3.64 -18.27 9.15
CA LEU A 50 -3.53 -17.00 8.46
C LEU A 50 -2.15 -16.94 7.82
N GLU A 51 -2.01 -17.59 6.67
CA GLU A 51 -0.82 -17.58 5.85
C GLU A 51 -0.56 -16.18 5.33
N SER A 52 -1.56 -15.28 5.33
CA SER A 52 -1.34 -13.88 4.96
C SER A 52 -2.26 -12.89 5.67
N ALA A 53 -1.73 -11.70 5.98
CA ALA A 53 -2.49 -10.58 6.48
C ALA A 53 -2.54 -9.45 5.45
N GLU A 54 -3.69 -8.79 5.38
CA GLU A 54 -3.92 -7.59 4.57
C GLU A 54 -4.29 -6.42 5.49
N VAL A 55 -3.62 -5.28 5.29
CA VAL A 55 -3.82 -4.05 6.06
C VAL A 55 -3.89 -2.88 5.10
N GLU A 56 -5.00 -2.16 5.16
CA GLU A 56 -5.21 -0.95 4.36
C GLU A 56 -4.54 0.25 5.03
N TYR A 57 -3.94 1.11 4.22
CA TYR A 57 -3.43 2.39 4.71
C TYR A 57 -4.58 3.39 4.80
N GLU A 58 -4.89 3.84 6.02
CA GLU A 58 -6.10 4.64 6.30
C GLU A 58 -5.84 6.15 6.41
N ASP A 59 -4.58 6.57 6.52
CA ASP A 59 -4.14 7.97 6.69
C ASP A 59 -4.28 8.83 5.42
N GLU A 60 -3.75 10.06 5.49
CA GLU A 60 -3.61 11.01 4.37
C GLU A 60 -2.90 10.36 3.16
N PRO A 61 -3.39 10.54 1.92
CA PRO A 61 -2.80 9.95 0.72
C PRO A 61 -1.29 10.19 0.61
N LEU A 62 -0.56 9.14 0.20
CA LEU A 62 0.88 9.25 0.02
C LEU A 62 1.22 10.20 -1.14
N SER A 63 2.34 10.93 -1.01
CA SER A 63 2.73 11.96 -1.96
C SER A 63 3.30 11.34 -3.25
N PRO A 64 2.84 11.76 -4.45
CA PRO A 64 3.42 11.36 -5.72
C PRO A 64 4.92 11.65 -5.81
N GLY A 65 5.68 10.76 -6.46
CA GLY A 65 7.10 10.94 -6.70
C GLY A 65 8.01 10.57 -5.52
N PHE A 66 7.46 10.27 -4.34
CA PHE A 66 8.22 9.86 -3.16
C PHE A 66 8.34 8.35 -3.03
N SER A 67 9.48 7.91 -2.49
CA SER A 67 9.74 6.53 -2.10
C SER A 67 9.42 6.30 -0.62
N TYR A 68 9.00 5.09 -0.30
CA TYR A 68 8.65 4.68 1.05
C TYR A 68 9.23 3.30 1.34
N THR A 69 9.58 3.09 2.60
CA THR A 69 9.94 1.78 3.13
C THR A 69 8.81 1.31 4.01
N TRP A 70 8.25 0.13 3.72
CA TRP A 70 7.33 -0.50 4.65
C TRP A 70 8.02 -1.67 5.35
N LYS A 71 7.72 -1.81 6.63
CA LYS A 71 8.22 -2.84 7.52
C LYS A 71 7.05 -3.63 8.06
N VAL A 72 7.19 -4.95 8.15
CA VAL A 72 6.15 -5.83 8.67
C VAL A 72 6.74 -6.88 9.60
N ARG A 73 6.03 -7.17 10.69
CA ARG A 73 6.31 -8.32 11.54
C ARG A 73 5.02 -8.93 12.05
N PHE A 74 5.07 -10.21 12.36
CA PHE A 74 3.96 -10.95 12.95
C PHE A 74 4.23 -11.25 14.42
N LYS A 75 3.16 -11.34 15.20
CA LYS A 75 3.16 -11.83 16.58
C LYS A 75 2.51 -13.20 16.64
N ASN A 76 3.04 -14.10 17.44
CA ASN A 76 2.40 -15.36 17.80
C ASN A 76 2.48 -15.57 19.32
N GLU A 77 2.24 -16.79 19.81
CA GLU A 77 2.31 -17.09 21.27
C GLU A 77 3.69 -16.83 21.89
N ALA A 78 4.76 -16.96 21.10
CA ALA A 78 6.13 -16.71 21.53
C ALA A 78 6.49 -15.20 21.52
N GLY A 79 5.61 -14.35 21.02
CA GLY A 79 5.81 -12.90 20.91
C GLY A 79 6.05 -12.44 19.47
N TRP A 80 6.71 -11.30 19.33
CA TRP A 80 6.97 -10.66 18.04
C TRP A 80 8.15 -11.29 17.31
N GLY A 81 7.95 -11.61 16.04
CA GLY A 81 9.00 -12.04 15.13
C GLY A 81 9.89 -10.87 14.65
N PRO A 82 10.91 -11.19 13.83
CA PRO A 82 11.76 -10.18 13.21
C PRO A 82 10.98 -9.31 12.21
N TRP A 83 11.51 -8.11 11.96
CA TRP A 83 11.01 -7.23 10.91
C TRP A 83 11.46 -7.70 9.52
N ALA A 84 10.51 -7.86 8.61
CA ALA A 84 10.75 -7.85 7.17
C ALA A 84 10.56 -6.41 6.64
N ARG A 85 11.17 -6.10 5.50
CA ARG A 85 11.10 -4.77 4.87
C ARG A 85 11.09 -4.85 3.36
N SER A 86 10.40 -3.92 2.72
CA SER A 86 10.46 -3.70 1.29
C SER A 86 10.20 -2.22 0.96
N HIS A 87 10.52 -1.82 -0.27
CA HIS A 87 10.52 -0.42 -0.71
C HIS A 87 9.63 -0.28 -1.93
N PHE A 88 8.94 0.85 -2.04
CA PHE A 88 8.14 1.19 -3.21
C PHE A 88 8.20 2.69 -3.47
N LYS A 89 7.88 3.10 -4.70
CA LYS A 89 7.79 4.51 -5.10
C LYS A 89 6.39 4.80 -5.60
N ILE A 90 5.79 5.88 -5.14
CA ILE A 90 4.54 6.37 -5.72
C ILE A 90 4.86 7.03 -7.06
N GLY A 91 4.16 6.60 -8.12
CA GLY A 91 4.33 7.19 -9.45
C GLY A 91 4.13 8.70 -9.44
N GLU A 92 4.82 9.40 -10.34
CA GLU A 92 4.66 10.85 -10.48
C GLU A 92 3.26 11.19 -11.01
N HIS A 93 2.72 12.31 -10.53
CA HIS A 93 1.48 12.83 -11.08
C HIS A 93 1.80 13.50 -12.43
N LEU A 94 1.52 12.80 -13.51
CA LEU A 94 1.61 13.37 -14.86
C LEU A 94 0.32 14.15 -15.14
N SER A 95 0.44 15.45 -15.32
CA SER A 95 -0.64 16.30 -15.82
C SER A 95 -0.31 16.73 -17.25
N ILE A 96 -1.25 16.52 -18.18
CA ILE A 96 -1.16 17.09 -19.53
C ILE A 96 -1.91 18.43 -19.54
N ASN A 97 -1.21 19.50 -19.92
CA ASN A 97 -1.85 20.77 -20.25
C ASN A 97 -2.15 20.76 -21.75
N ALA A 98 -3.31 20.26 -22.15
CA ALA A 98 -3.74 20.34 -23.54
C ALA A 98 -4.03 21.82 -23.88
N ASN A 99 -3.32 22.39 -24.85
CA ASN A 99 -3.71 23.69 -25.39
C ASN A 99 -4.99 23.49 -26.21
N ALA A 100 -5.94 24.44 -26.15
CA ALA A 100 -7.17 24.35 -26.95
C ALA A 100 -6.90 24.21 -28.48
N LYS A 101 -5.74 24.67 -28.95
CA LYS A 101 -5.29 24.48 -30.34
C LYS A 101 -4.90 23.03 -30.69
N ASP A 102 -4.53 22.23 -29.70
CA ASP A 102 -4.15 20.82 -29.87
C ASP A 102 -5.36 19.89 -29.78
N ILE A 103 -6.47 20.38 -29.20
CA ILE A 103 -7.80 19.77 -29.25
C ILE A 103 -8.52 20.31 -30.51
N LYS A 104 -7.93 20.11 -31.69
CA LYS A 104 -8.73 20.19 -32.92
C LYS A 104 -9.63 18.97 -32.95
N ILE A 105 -10.79 19.10 -32.31
CA ILE A 105 -11.96 18.30 -32.63
C ILE A 105 -12.16 18.40 -34.13
N ASP A 106 -11.92 17.31 -34.84
CA ASP A 106 -12.52 17.03 -36.14
C ASP A 106 -14.04 16.85 -35.91
N ALA A 107 -14.69 17.89 -35.38
CA ALA A 107 -16.12 17.98 -35.22
C ALA A 107 -16.66 18.34 -36.60
N GLY A 108 -16.86 17.29 -37.39
CA GLY A 108 -17.83 17.20 -38.47
C GLY A 108 -18.00 18.46 -39.31
N THR A 109 -17.41 18.43 -40.50
CA THR A 109 -17.94 19.13 -41.67
C THR A 109 -19.46 18.95 -41.75
N ILE A 110 -20.24 19.95 -41.33
CA ILE A 110 -21.62 20.10 -41.78
C ILE A 110 -21.53 20.94 -43.05
N LEU A 111 -21.61 20.27 -44.20
CA LEU A 111 -21.96 20.92 -45.46
C LEU A 111 -23.48 21.10 -45.45
N GLU A 112 -23.95 22.30 -45.15
CA GLU A 112 -25.34 22.67 -45.46
C GLU A 112 -25.46 22.86 -46.98
N LEU A 113 -26.28 22.01 -47.62
CA LEU A 113 -27.08 22.32 -48.81
C LEU A 113 -28.44 21.62 -48.69
#